data_AF-A0A7C6YZ00-F1
#
_entry.id   AF-A0A7C6YZ00-F1
#
_cell.length_a   1.000
_cell.length_b   1.000
_cell.length_c   1.000
_cell.angle_alpha   90.00
_cell.angle_beta   90.00
_cell.angle_gamma   90.00
#
_symmetry.space_group_name_H-M   'P 1'
#
loop_
_entity.id
_entity.type
_entity.pdbx_description
1 polymer ?
#
loop_
_entity_poly.entity_id
_entity_poly.type
_entity_poly.pdbx_seq_one_letter_code
_entity_poly.pdbx_strand_id
1 'polypeptide(L)' 'VLENNADHLHIDFHYCPLVAAWKKLGLPEEDMPELCDIAMDGDRGIISTYPDFTFELGKAIAKGDDVCQIRINKVK' A
#
# COMPACT_ATOMS: atom_id res chain seq x y z
N VAL A 1 -2.52 12.75 -3.14
CA VAL A 1 -1.48 13.01 -2.11
C VAL A 1 -2.14 13.87 -1.05
N LEU A 2 -2.10 13.44 0.21
CA LEU A 2 -2.70 14.15 1.33
C LEU A 2 -1.66 15.03 2.03
N GLU A 3 -0.46 14.50 2.23
CA GLU A 3 0.64 15.19 2.88
C GLU A 3 1.97 14.83 2.19
N ASN A 4 2.83 15.83 2.00
CA ASN A 4 4.17 15.67 1.43
C ASN A 4 5.07 16.78 1.96
N ASN A 5 5.86 16.47 2.98
CA ASN A 5 6.83 17.38 3.58
C ASN A 5 8.09 16.61 4.02
N ALA A 6 8.95 17.24 4.81
CA ALA A 6 10.22 16.66 5.25
C ALA A 6 10.07 15.39 6.11
N ASP A 7 8.92 15.24 6.79
CA ASP A 7 8.69 14.20 7.78
C ASP A 7 7.62 13.19 7.33
N HIS A 8 6.70 13.59 6.44
CA HIS A 8 5.55 12.78 6.05
C HIS A 8 5.33 12.73 4.53
N LEU A 9 5.09 11.51 4.03
CA LEU A 9 4.52 11.26 2.70
C LEU A 9 3.29 10.37 2.84
N HIS A 10 2.10 10.97 2.76
CA HIS A 10 0.82 10.28 2.88
C HIS A 10 0.05 10.34 1.56
N ILE A 11 -0.26 9.18 1.01
CA ILE A 11 -0.93 9.05 -0.28
C ILE A 11 -2.13 8.12 -0.15
N ASP A 12 -3.26 8.57 -0.70
CA ASP A 12 -4.47 7.76 -0.86
C ASP A 12 -4.67 7.47 -2.34
N PHE A 13 -4.52 6.21 -2.71
CA PHE A 13 -4.82 5.71 -4.05
C PHE A 13 -6.28 5.28 -4.11
N HIS A 14 -7.01 5.81 -5.08
CA HIS A 14 -8.42 5.48 -5.32
C HIS A 14 -8.58 4.40 -6.42
N TYR A 15 -7.46 3.85 -6.89
CA TYR A 15 -7.41 2.77 -7.86
C TYR A 15 -6.15 1.94 -7.63
N CYS A 16 -6.31 0.60 -7.63
CA CYS A 16 -5.20 -0.33 -7.53
C CYS A 16 -5.08 -1.17 -8.82
N PRO A 17 -3.99 -1.00 -9.60
CA PRO A 17 -3.81 -1.75 -10.84
C PRO A 17 -3.64 -3.25 -10.61
N LEU A 18 -3.06 -3.67 -9.47
CA LEU A 18 -2.89 -5.08 -9.13
C LEU A 18 -4.22 -5.77 -8.86
N VAL A 19 -5.07 -5.18 -8.01
CA VAL A 19 -6.42 -5.69 -7.74
C VAL A 19 -7.23 -5.75 -9.03
N ALA A 20 -7.17 -4.71 -9.88
CA ALA A 20 -7.87 -4.72 -11.17
C ALA A 20 -7.38 -5.85 -12.09
N ALA A 21 -6.06 -6.11 -12.13
CA ALA A 21 -5.49 -7.19 -12.91
C ALA A 21 -5.90 -8.57 -12.38
N TRP A 22 -5.86 -8.80 -11.07
CA TRP A 22 -6.27 -10.07 -10.46
C TRP A 22 -7.75 -10.37 -10.68
N LYS A 23 -8.63 -9.36 -10.53
CA LYS A 23 -10.05 -9.50 -10.87
C LYS A 23 -10.25 -9.86 -12.35
N LYS A 24 -9.50 -9.23 -13.27
CA LYS A 24 -9.56 -9.56 -14.71
C LYS A 24 -9.10 -11.00 -15.01
N LEU A 25 -8.16 -11.53 -14.23
CA LEU A 25 -7.70 -12.92 -14.32
C LEU A 25 -8.67 -13.92 -13.68
N GLY A 26 -9.72 -13.45 -13.00
CA GLY A 26 -10.72 -14.30 -12.35
C GLY A 26 -10.27 -14.91 -11.02
N LEU A 27 -9.30 -14.30 -10.33
CA LEU A 27 -8.91 -14.76 -8.99
C LEU A 27 -10.02 -14.48 -7.97
N PRO A 28 -10.19 -15.35 -6.95
CA PRO A 28 -11.15 -15.17 -5.87
C PRO A 28 -10.94 -13.85 -5.13
N GLU A 29 -12.02 -13.17 -4.74
CA GLU A 29 -11.92 -11.94 -3.95
C GLU A 29 -11.34 -12.19 -2.55
N GLU A 30 -11.51 -13.41 -2.01
CA GLU A 30 -10.97 -13.82 -0.71
C GLU A 30 -9.43 -13.88 -0.68
N ASP A 31 -8.78 -14.11 -1.82
CA ASP A 31 -7.32 -14.16 -1.94
C ASP A 31 -6.69 -12.76 -2.07
N MET A 32 -7.49 -11.74 -2.41
CA MET A 32 -6.99 -10.38 -2.71
C MET A 32 -6.22 -9.75 -1.55
N PRO A 33 -6.67 -9.84 -0.28
CA PRO A 33 -5.92 -9.30 0.85
C PRO A 33 -4.52 -9.89 0.98
N GLU A 34 -4.38 -11.22 0.82
CA GLU A 34 -3.10 -11.91 0.93
C GLU A 34 -2.17 -11.54 -0.23
N LEU A 35 -2.68 -11.57 -1.46
CA LEU A 35 -1.91 -11.14 -2.64
C LEU A 35 -1.45 -9.69 -2.54
N CYS A 36 -2.30 -8.81 -2.02
CA CYS A 36 -1.96 -7.41 -1.77
C CYS A 36 -0.87 -7.28 -0.71
N ASP A 37 -0.97 -8.03 0.39
CA ASP A 37 0.02 -7.96 1.46
C ASP A 37 1.40 -8.41 0.98
N ILE A 38 1.45 -9.51 0.21
CA ILE A 38 2.67 -10.00 -0.45
C ILE A 38 3.22 -8.96 -1.42
N ALA A 39 2.38 -8.30 -2.22
CA ALA A 39 2.84 -7.27 -3.14
C ALA A 39 3.46 -6.06 -2.40
N MET A 40 2.91 -5.70 -1.23
CA MET A 40 3.42 -4.60 -0.39
C MET A 40 4.73 -4.93 0.31
N ASP A 41 5.18 -6.19 0.32
CA ASP A 41 6.54 -6.52 0.77
C ASP A 41 7.61 -5.90 -0.13
N GLY A 42 7.28 -5.54 -1.38
CA GLY A 42 8.14 -4.72 -2.22
C GLY A 42 8.39 -3.34 -1.61
N ASP A 43 7.33 -2.62 -1.23
CA ASP A 43 7.41 -1.31 -0.58
C ASP A 43 8.07 -1.38 0.79
N ARG A 44 7.70 -2.38 1.61
CA ARG A 44 8.35 -2.63 2.91
C ARG A 44 9.84 -2.92 2.73
N GLY A 45 10.20 -3.71 1.73
CA GLY A 45 11.59 -4.02 1.39
C GLY A 45 12.37 -2.77 1.02
N ILE A 46 11.84 -1.92 0.15
CA ILE A 46 12.46 -0.64 -0.22
C ILE A 46 12.65 0.24 1.01
N ILE A 47 11.60 0.47 1.80
CA ILE A 47 11.66 1.37 2.96
C ILE A 47 12.57 0.83 4.06
N SER A 48 12.67 -0.50 4.22
CA SER A 48 13.57 -1.11 5.20
C SER A 48 15.05 -0.80 4.95
N THR A 49 15.43 -0.41 3.72
CA THR A 49 16.81 0.03 3.41
C THR A 49 17.12 1.44 3.91
N TYR A 50 16.12 2.19 4.37
CA TYR A 50 16.25 3.55 4.89
C TYR A 50 15.90 3.60 6.38
N PRO A 51 16.89 3.66 7.29
CA PRO A 51 16.66 3.47 8.73
C PRO A 51 15.94 4.63 9.42
N ASP A 52 15.72 5.74 8.72
CA ASP A 52 15.06 6.94 9.25
C ASP A 52 13.60 7.02 8.80
N PHE A 53 13.10 6.04 8.03
CA PHE A 53 11.72 5.99 7.56
C PHE A 53 11.02 4.69 7.98
N THR A 54 9.70 4.78 8.14
CA THR A 54 8.80 3.64 8.33
C THR A 54 7.71 3.65 7.29
N PHE A 55 7.17 2.47 7.00
CA PHE A 55 6.06 2.28 6.08
C PHE A 55 4.90 1.63 6.82
N GLU A 56 3.70 2.17 6.63
CA GLU A 56 2.45 1.58 7.07
C GLU A 56 1.45 1.54 5.90
N LEU A 57 0.83 0.38 5.75
CA LEU A 57 -0.33 0.17 4.88
C LEU A 57 -1.59 0.25 5.76
N GLY A 58 -2.37 1.32 5.60
CA GLY A 58 -3.62 1.53 6.32
C GLY A 58 -4.79 0.76 5.68
N LYS A 59 -5.84 1.49 5.27
CA LYS A 59 -6.90 0.96 4.40
C LYS A 59 -6.32 0.37 3.11
N ALA A 60 -6.95 -0.67 2.58
CA ALA A 60 -6.54 -1.28 1.33
C ALA A 60 -7.74 -1.70 0.48
N ILE A 61 -7.75 -1.29 -0.80
CA ILE A 61 -8.78 -1.68 -1.78
C ILE A 61 -8.93 -3.21 -1.88
N ALA A 62 -7.83 -3.96 -1.72
CA ALA A 62 -7.84 -5.41 -1.72
C ALA A 62 -8.64 -6.02 -0.55
N LYS A 63 -8.83 -5.28 0.55
CA LYS A 63 -9.65 -5.65 1.71
C LYS A 63 -11.09 -5.15 1.60
N GLY A 64 -11.45 -4.51 0.48
CA GLY A 64 -12.78 -3.93 0.25
C GLY A 64 -12.94 -2.48 0.70
N ASP A 65 -11.86 -1.81 1.12
CA ASP A 65 -11.89 -0.38 1.44
C ASP A 65 -12.04 0.49 0.19
N ASP A 66 -12.45 1.75 0.41
CA ASP A 66 -12.63 2.77 -0.62
C ASP A 66 -11.31 3.30 -1.22
N VAL A 67 -10.22 3.21 -0.47
CA VAL A 67 -8.89 3.70 -0.84
C VAL A 67 -7.78 2.78 -0.34
N CYS A 68 -6.60 2.87 -0.97
CA CYS A 68 -5.37 2.29 -0.45
C CYS A 68 -4.50 3.39 0.16
N GLN A 69 -4.14 3.24 1.43
CA GLN A 69 -3.41 4.23 2.21
C GLN A 69 -1.96 3.83 2.36
N ILE A 70 -1.08 4.60 1.71
CA ILE A 70 0.37 4.50 1.91
C ILE A 70 0.79 5.62 2.85
N ARG A 71 1.47 5.24 3.94
CA ARG A 71 1.99 6.17 4.94
C ARG A 71 3.48 5.91 5.11
N ILE A 72 4.30 6.85 4.67
CA ILE A 72 5.73 6.86 4.94
C ILE A 72 6.00 7.99 5.92
N ASN A 73 6.59 7.66 7.05
CA ASN A 73 6.89 8.60 8.12
C ASN A 73 8.37 8.57 8.46
N LYS A 74 8.95 9.73 8.73
CA LYS A 74 10.28 9.86 9.31
C LYS A 74 10.22 9.50 10.79
N VAL A 75 11.17 8.71 11.28
CA VAL A 75 11.24 8.25 12.68
C VAL A 75 12.45 8.75 13.45
N LYS A 76 13.38 9.47 12.79
CA LYS A 76 14.55 10.10 13.41
C LYS A 76 14.74 11.54 12.94
#